data_AF-A0A948B7Y4-F1
#
_entry.id   AF-A0A948B7Y4-F1
#
_cell.length_a   1.000
_cell.length_b   1.000
_cell.length_c   1.000
_cell.angle_alpha   90.00
_cell.angle_beta   90.00
_cell.angle_gamma   90.00
#
_symmetry.space_group_name_H-M   'P 1'
#
loop_
_entity.id
_entity.type
_entity.pdbx_description
1 polymer ?
#
loop_
_entity_poly.entity_id
_entity_poly.type
_entity_poly.pdbx_seq_one_letter_code
_entity_poly.pdbx_strand_id
1 'polypeptide(L)'
;MVNEIEQLNLNEINALLKNTYNLRDRAIIILFLNTGLFLAELLGLKINSIDWDKKLLKLSGSRARETPLNEQAYEALAKWSKERPDVRCSFFFITTKGKVKKLSGRAIDKLIRKYAKQAGINKRVNAQILRNTFAIRLFSEEISLDKAKTILGITDPQSIDKYIQAAKKPLQKPEIPQPEVVEHVDTRSKLSKLLSKIFPTKPKQAKPLTEIKGPIIPSPSEVIFGRERMIEEIKSSVSKSEDVLLIGPLGIGKTHVLRHIPKLMGPNTLYVASPSPIKNMLTQICDRLDPEWRKHIKARATTKEITDFIIKTKGGEPPLIIIDNLNNLKIPDVDTFLSILENFTIISSTEELKPRLKQIWWKFKQIEVKELTEASAKELIRYLTQNLPISDYELLVTRVLHLSNRLPLAIVDMIHQISHRPVVTSDVIREVYHEAGVKYRDWTAVIVILWGVAIIFRFIALGTHSFEAYILAGFGTAFMMIMRFFAFRMR
;
A
#
# COMPACT_ATOMS: atom_id res chain seq x y z
N MET A 1 -26.23 29.39 8.00
CA MET A 1 -24.92 29.01 7.43
C MET A 1 -24.28 28.01 8.39
N VAL A 2 -24.26 26.72 8.06
CA VAL A 2 -23.68 25.69 8.93
C VAL A 2 -22.16 25.74 8.73
N ASN A 3 -21.41 26.12 9.77
CA ASN A 3 -19.94 26.11 9.74
C ASN A 3 -19.45 24.68 9.46
N GLU A 4 -18.90 24.46 8.28
CA GLU A 4 -18.36 23.17 7.88
C GLU A 4 -17.23 22.75 8.82
N ILE A 5 -17.23 21.48 9.26
CA ILE A 5 -16.14 20.95 10.05
C ILE A 5 -14.96 20.69 9.13
N GLU A 6 -13.85 21.39 9.33
CA GLU A 6 -12.61 21.07 8.65
C GLU A 6 -12.08 19.69 9.05
N GLN A 7 -11.71 18.90 8.04
CA GLN A 7 -11.15 17.55 8.14
C GLN A 7 -10.10 17.28 7.06
N LEU A 8 -9.33 16.20 7.24
CA LEU A 8 -8.40 15.69 6.24
C LEU A 8 -9.00 14.53 5.45
N ASN A 9 -8.71 14.47 4.15
CA ASN A 9 -9.01 13.29 3.32
C ASN A 9 -7.89 12.22 3.45
N LEU A 10 -8.12 11.03 2.89
CA LEU A 10 -7.17 9.92 3.00
C LEU A 10 -5.79 10.22 2.38
N ASN A 11 -5.75 10.96 1.28
CA ASN A 11 -4.49 11.34 0.63
C ASN A 11 -3.70 12.32 1.50
N GLU A 12 -4.37 13.32 2.09
CA GLU A 12 -3.80 14.27 3.03
C GLU A 12 -3.29 13.56 4.30
N ILE A 13 -4.02 12.58 4.83
CA ILE A 13 -3.58 11.74 5.96
C ILE A 13 -2.31 10.96 5.60
N ASN A 14 -2.31 10.27 4.46
CA ASN A 14 -1.17 9.47 4.02
C ASN A 14 0.07 10.34 3.76
N ALA A 15 -0.12 11.50 3.12
CA ALA A 15 0.95 12.47 2.90
C ALA A 15 1.49 13.02 4.23
N LEU A 16 0.62 13.35 5.19
CA LEU A 16 1.00 13.82 6.52
C LEU A 16 1.82 12.76 7.27
N LEU A 17 1.35 11.51 7.28
CA LEU A 17 2.05 10.41 7.93
C LEU A 17 3.38 10.12 7.24
N LYS A 18 3.46 10.09 5.91
CA LYS A 18 4.71 9.85 5.18
C LYS A 18 5.78 10.90 5.50
N ASN A 19 5.38 12.15 5.67
CA ASN A 19 6.29 13.28 5.96
C ASN A 19 6.62 13.44 7.46
N THR A 20 6.01 12.64 8.35
CA THR A 20 6.30 12.69 9.79
C THR A 20 7.32 11.60 10.17
N TYR A 21 8.60 11.99 10.13
CA TYR A 21 9.73 11.08 10.37
C TYR A 21 10.10 10.91 11.86
N ASN A 22 9.84 11.93 12.69
CA ASN A 22 10.15 11.86 14.12
C ASN A 22 9.16 10.93 14.84
N LEU A 23 9.65 9.92 15.57
CA LEU A 23 8.79 8.89 16.17
C LEU A 23 7.80 9.45 17.21
N ARG A 24 8.21 10.40 18.05
CA ARG A 24 7.31 11.06 19.01
C ARG A 24 6.19 11.79 18.27
N ASP A 25 6.55 12.63 17.31
CA ASP A 25 5.61 13.45 16.57
C ASP A 25 4.65 12.57 15.75
N ARG A 26 5.17 11.48 15.18
CA ARG A 26 4.39 10.47 14.45
C ARG A 26 3.39 9.77 15.36
N ALA A 27 3.80 9.36 16.55
CA ALA A 27 2.92 8.75 17.54
C ALA A 27 1.79 9.71 17.97
N ILE A 28 2.09 11.00 18.14
CA ILE A 28 1.08 12.03 18.46
C ILE A 28 0.04 12.15 17.35
N ILE A 29 0.47 12.27 16.09
CA ILE A 29 -0.44 12.41 14.95
C ILE A 29 -1.30 11.15 14.76
N ILE A 30 -0.68 9.97 14.83
CA ILE A 30 -1.38 8.68 14.72
C ILE A 30 -2.41 8.52 15.82
N LEU A 31 -2.10 8.89 17.07
CA LEU A 31 -3.08 8.83 18.15
C LEU A 31 -4.30 9.68 17.88
N PHE A 32 -4.14 10.95 17.48
CA PHE A 32 -5.30 11.80 17.17
C PHE A 32 -6.18 11.19 16.07
N LEU A 33 -5.56 10.63 15.03
CA LEU A 33 -6.25 10.04 13.88
C LEU A 33 -6.89 8.68 14.14
N ASN A 34 -6.51 7.97 15.21
CA ASN A 34 -6.97 6.59 15.47
C ASN A 34 -7.73 6.41 16.79
N THR A 35 -7.63 7.37 17.71
CA THR A 35 -8.28 7.29 19.03
C THR A 35 -9.14 8.52 19.34
N GLY A 36 -9.08 9.56 18.51
CA GLY A 36 -9.93 10.75 18.66
C GLY A 36 -9.77 11.46 20.00
N LEU A 37 -8.55 11.58 20.52
CA LEU A 37 -8.28 12.20 21.83
C LEU A 37 -8.53 13.70 21.81
N PHE A 38 -8.89 14.27 22.96
CA PHE A 38 -8.79 15.71 23.16
C PHE A 38 -7.33 16.11 23.34
N LEU A 39 -6.97 17.33 22.93
CA LEU A 39 -5.61 17.84 23.13
C LEU A 39 -5.19 17.79 24.62
N ALA A 40 -6.12 18.11 25.52
CA ALA A 40 -5.89 18.04 26.96
C ALA A 40 -5.62 16.60 27.46
N GLU A 41 -6.28 15.61 26.88
CA GLU A 41 -6.10 14.19 27.21
C GLU A 41 -4.72 13.72 26.77
N LEU A 42 -4.33 14.02 25.52
CA LEU A 42 -2.99 13.70 25.02
C LEU A 42 -1.89 14.36 25.87
N LEU A 43 -2.09 15.62 26.24
CA LEU A 43 -1.20 16.35 27.15
C LEU A 43 -1.14 15.71 28.55
N GLY A 44 -2.23 15.08 29.00
CA GLY A 44 -2.36 14.43 30.30
C GLY A 44 -1.80 13.01 30.38
N LEU A 45 -1.49 12.39 29.24
CA LEU A 45 -1.03 10.99 29.17
C LEU A 45 0.23 10.76 30.00
N LYS A 46 0.18 9.77 30.89
CA LYS A 46 1.30 9.30 31.70
C LYS A 46 1.87 8.01 31.13
N ILE A 47 3.07 7.63 31.56
CA ILE A 47 3.70 6.36 31.15
C ILE A 47 2.79 5.16 31.45
N ASN A 48 2.15 5.17 32.63
CA ASN A 48 1.27 4.09 33.08
C ASN A 48 -0.16 4.18 32.52
N SER A 49 -0.43 5.13 31.61
CA SER A 49 -1.73 5.24 30.95
C SER A 49 -1.92 4.19 29.85
N ILE A 50 -0.87 3.48 29.45
CA ILE A 50 -0.93 2.48 28.37
C ILE A 50 -0.95 1.09 28.99
N ASP A 51 -2.00 0.33 28.71
CA ASP A 51 -2.10 -1.09 29.03
C ASP A 51 -1.66 -1.88 27.79
N TRP A 52 -0.39 -2.32 27.79
CA TRP A 52 0.22 -2.96 26.62
C TRP A 52 -0.40 -4.33 26.33
N ASP A 53 -0.75 -5.09 27.36
CA ASP A 53 -1.31 -6.43 27.22
C ASP A 53 -2.72 -6.39 26.64
N LYS A 54 -3.55 -5.45 27.12
CA LYS A 54 -4.93 -5.29 26.64
C LYS A 54 -5.05 -4.38 25.42
N LYS A 55 -3.95 -3.73 25.00
CA LYS A 55 -3.93 -2.70 23.95
C LYS A 55 -4.94 -1.58 24.23
N LEU A 56 -5.03 -1.13 25.48
CA LEU A 56 -5.94 -0.06 25.90
C LEU A 56 -5.18 1.20 26.30
N LEU A 57 -5.76 2.35 25.98
CA LEU A 57 -5.28 3.65 26.44
C LEU A 57 -6.23 4.18 27.52
N LYS A 58 -5.72 4.33 28.74
CA LYS A 58 -6.43 4.88 29.89
C LYS A 58 -6.30 6.40 29.91
N LEU A 59 -7.41 7.07 29.65
CA LEU A 59 -7.49 8.53 29.65
C LEU A 59 -7.98 9.01 31.01
N SER A 60 -7.24 9.91 31.62
CA SER A 60 -7.58 10.50 32.92
C SER A 60 -8.10 11.93 32.75
N GLY A 61 -8.95 12.38 33.68
CA GLY A 61 -9.51 13.73 33.69
C GLY A 61 -11.03 13.73 33.85
N SER A 62 -11.68 14.83 33.49
CA SER A 62 -13.14 14.99 33.59
C SER A 62 -13.95 14.05 32.69
N ARG A 63 -13.31 13.42 31.70
CA ARG A 63 -13.91 12.46 30.77
C ARG A 63 -13.12 11.15 30.75
N ALA A 64 -12.80 10.64 31.94
CA ALA A 64 -12.01 9.43 32.09
C ALA A 64 -12.68 8.25 31.37
N ARG A 65 -11.91 7.58 30.52
CA ARG A 65 -12.37 6.42 29.73
C ARG A 65 -11.18 5.58 29.29
N GLU A 66 -11.48 4.37 28.86
CA GLU A 66 -10.53 3.52 28.15
C GLU A 66 -10.86 3.54 26.66
N THR A 67 -9.85 3.70 25.82
CA THR A 67 -10.02 3.67 24.36
C THR A 67 -9.12 2.58 23.78
N PRO A 68 -9.65 1.65 22.97
CA PRO A 68 -8.84 0.61 22.35
C PRO A 68 -7.83 1.22 21.38
N LEU A 69 -6.63 0.67 21.38
CA LEU A 69 -5.58 1.01 20.42
C LEU A 69 -5.67 0.05 19.25
N ASN A 70 -5.89 0.59 18.06
CA ASN A 70 -5.68 -0.20 16.84
C ASN A 70 -4.18 -0.46 16.63
N GLU A 71 -3.87 -1.39 15.73
CA GLU A 71 -2.49 -1.84 15.49
C GLU A 71 -1.55 -0.67 15.14
N GLN A 72 -2.01 0.26 14.30
CA GLN A 72 -1.20 1.42 13.92
C GLN A 72 -0.87 2.33 15.11
N ALA A 73 -1.83 2.61 16.00
CA ALA A 73 -1.61 3.42 17.19
C ALA A 73 -0.73 2.69 18.21
N TYR A 74 -0.97 1.39 18.41
CA TYR A 74 -0.17 0.55 19.29
C TYR A 74 1.30 0.53 18.87
N GLU A 75 1.57 0.27 17.58
CA GLU A 75 2.94 0.25 17.07
C GLU A 75 3.63 1.61 17.22
N ALA A 76 2.93 2.70 16.91
CA ALA A 76 3.51 4.04 16.99
C ALA A 76 3.85 4.41 18.44
N LEU A 77 2.97 4.07 19.38
CA LEU A 77 3.22 4.20 20.81
C LEU A 77 4.41 3.34 21.25
N ALA A 78 4.48 2.06 20.84
CA ALA A 78 5.55 1.15 21.22
C ALA A 78 6.91 1.63 20.69
N LYS A 79 6.96 2.08 19.43
CA LYS A 79 8.15 2.65 18.80
C LYS A 79 8.65 3.88 19.55
N TRP A 80 7.76 4.83 19.88
CA TRP A 80 8.14 5.98 20.70
C TRP A 80 8.54 5.59 22.12
N SER A 81 7.84 4.65 22.76
CA SER A 81 8.16 4.20 24.12
C SER A 81 9.56 3.63 24.24
N LYS A 82 10.06 2.95 23.20
CA LYS A 82 11.43 2.41 23.15
C LYS A 82 12.50 3.49 23.00
N GLU A 83 12.21 4.56 22.25
CA GLU A 83 13.14 5.68 22.02
C GLU A 83 13.00 6.82 23.02
N ARG A 84 11.94 6.80 23.85
CA ARG A 84 11.69 7.84 24.84
C ARG A 84 12.85 7.85 25.85
N PRO A 85 13.54 8.99 26.03
CA PRO A 85 14.63 9.10 27.01
C PRO A 85 14.19 8.70 28.42
N ASP A 86 15.07 8.03 29.15
CA ASP A 86 14.86 7.74 30.57
C ASP A 86 15.13 9.00 31.40
N VAL A 87 14.05 9.63 31.85
CA VAL A 87 14.05 10.94 32.48
C VAL A 87 12.97 10.95 33.56
N ARG A 88 13.22 11.69 34.65
CA ARG A 88 12.30 11.84 35.78
C ARG A 88 11.09 12.73 35.44
N CYS A 89 10.28 12.28 34.47
CA CYS A 89 9.06 12.91 34.01
C CYS A 89 7.98 11.84 33.79
N SER A 90 6.84 11.98 34.47
CA SER A 90 5.74 10.99 34.43
C SER A 90 4.89 11.08 33.17
N PHE A 91 4.99 12.15 32.38
CA PHE A 91 4.23 12.35 31.14
C PHE A 91 4.81 11.50 30.00
N PHE A 92 3.95 10.86 29.22
CA PHE A 92 4.37 9.99 28.13
C PHE A 92 5.00 10.78 26.97
N PHE A 93 4.41 11.92 26.61
CA PHE A 93 4.95 12.84 25.61
C PHE A 93 5.70 14.02 26.24
N ILE A 94 6.98 14.14 25.91
CA ILE A 94 7.91 15.11 26.48
C ILE A 94 8.61 15.95 25.40
N THR A 95 9.13 17.10 25.80
CA THR A 95 10.04 17.90 24.96
C THR A 95 11.34 17.12 24.72
N THR A 96 11.82 17.14 23.48
CA THR A 96 13.07 16.46 23.05
C THR A 96 14.21 17.44 22.82
N LYS A 97 13.96 18.74 22.97
CA LYS A 97 14.94 19.82 22.83
C LYS A 97 14.86 20.72 24.07
N GLY A 98 16.01 21.08 24.63
CA GLY A 98 16.09 21.88 25.85
C GLY A 98 15.69 21.11 27.12
N LYS A 99 15.25 21.84 28.16
CA LYS A 99 14.81 21.23 29.44
C LYS A 99 13.63 20.29 29.19
N VAL A 100 13.77 19.04 29.62
CA VAL A 100 12.74 18.00 29.50
C VAL A 100 11.54 18.36 30.36
N LYS A 101 10.41 18.60 29.71
CA LYS A 101 9.14 18.97 30.33
C LYS A 101 7.98 18.36 29.54
N LYS A 102 6.78 18.41 30.11
CA LYS A 102 5.52 18.14 29.40
C LYS A 102 5.42 19.02 28.15
N LEU A 103 4.96 18.45 27.03
CA LEU A 103 4.66 19.24 25.84
C LEU A 103 3.57 20.29 26.12
N SER A 104 3.61 21.42 25.42
CA SER A 104 2.51 22.39 25.46
C SER A 104 1.57 22.17 24.28
N GLY A 105 0.29 22.54 24.41
CA GLY A 105 -0.67 22.47 23.31
C GLY A 105 -0.21 23.27 22.08
N ARG A 106 0.39 24.45 22.31
CA ARG A 106 0.99 25.27 21.24
C ARG A 106 2.13 24.55 20.51
N ALA A 107 2.94 23.77 21.22
CA ALA A 107 4.01 22.97 20.61
C ALA A 107 3.44 21.86 19.72
N ILE A 108 2.35 21.22 20.15
CA ILE A 108 1.63 20.21 19.36
C ILE A 108 0.99 20.82 18.11
N ASP A 109 0.32 21.96 18.21
CA ASP A 109 -0.23 22.58 16.99
C ASP A 109 0.89 23.05 16.05
N LYS A 110 2.02 23.53 16.58
CA LYS A 110 3.17 23.92 15.77
C LYS A 110 3.80 22.73 15.06
N LEU A 111 3.94 21.58 15.73
CA LEU A 111 4.50 20.37 15.10
C LEU A 111 3.55 19.84 14.01
N ILE A 112 2.24 19.79 14.26
CA ILE A 112 1.25 19.34 13.26
C ILE A 112 1.28 20.25 12.03
N ARG A 113 1.27 21.57 12.22
CA ARG A 113 1.36 22.53 11.10
C ARG A 113 2.64 22.40 10.30
N LYS A 114 3.77 22.14 10.98
CA LYS A 114 5.06 21.93 10.31
C LYS A 114 4.97 20.75 9.34
N TYR A 115 4.48 19.59 9.80
CA TYR A 115 4.39 18.41 8.94
C TYR A 115 3.30 18.54 7.88
N ALA A 116 2.18 19.21 8.17
CA ALA A 116 1.16 19.49 7.17
C ALA A 116 1.69 20.34 6.02
N LYS A 117 2.48 21.39 6.32
CA LYS A 117 3.13 22.22 5.30
C LYS A 117 4.14 21.42 4.47
N GLN A 118 4.92 20.53 5.11
CA GLN A 118 5.86 19.65 4.42
C GLN A 118 5.15 18.63 3.51
N ALA A 119 3.95 18.20 3.90
CA ALA A 119 3.12 17.28 3.13
C ALA A 119 2.32 17.95 1.99
N GLY A 120 2.49 19.26 1.77
CA GLY A 120 1.76 19.99 0.72
C GLY A 120 0.28 20.24 1.04
N ILE A 121 -0.12 20.16 2.32
CA ILE A 121 -1.51 20.39 2.72
C ILE A 121 -1.73 21.89 2.90
N ASN A 122 -2.55 22.48 2.04
CA ASN A 122 -2.81 23.93 2.01
C ASN A 122 -3.73 24.42 3.15
N LYS A 123 -4.44 23.50 3.83
CA LYS A 123 -5.32 23.81 4.96
C LYS A 123 -4.54 23.99 6.26
N ARG A 124 -5.07 24.79 7.18
CA ARG A 124 -4.43 25.05 8.49
C ARG A 124 -4.67 23.90 9.47
N VAL A 125 -3.92 22.81 9.33
CA VAL A 125 -4.07 21.62 10.18
C VAL A 125 -3.64 21.88 11.63
N ASN A 126 -4.46 21.45 12.59
CA ASN A 126 -4.20 21.51 14.03
C ASN A 126 -4.70 20.22 14.71
N ALA A 127 -4.50 20.08 16.02
CA ALA A 127 -4.95 18.89 16.76
C ALA A 127 -6.48 18.65 16.64
N GLN A 128 -7.27 19.74 16.61
CA GLN A 128 -8.72 19.66 16.47
C GLN A 128 -9.15 19.08 15.12
N ILE A 129 -8.49 19.44 14.02
CA ILE A 129 -8.79 18.92 12.68
C ILE A 129 -8.47 17.42 12.59
N LEU A 130 -7.36 16.97 13.20
CA LEU A 130 -7.04 15.54 13.26
C LEU A 130 -8.12 14.77 14.05
N ARG A 131 -8.56 15.30 15.18
CA ARG A 131 -9.67 14.73 15.97
C ARG A 131 -10.98 14.72 15.16
N ASN A 132 -11.31 15.82 14.49
CA ASN A 132 -12.51 15.93 13.65
C ASN A 132 -12.49 14.87 12.55
N THR A 133 -11.33 14.65 11.93
CA THR A 133 -11.13 13.63 10.90
C THR A 133 -11.44 12.23 11.44
N PHE A 134 -10.96 11.90 12.64
CA PHE A 134 -11.32 10.63 13.30
C PHE A 134 -12.81 10.56 13.65
N ALA A 135 -13.36 11.62 14.25
CA ALA A 135 -14.76 11.65 14.68
C ALA A 135 -15.71 11.48 13.48
N ILE A 136 -15.48 12.20 12.38
CA ILE A 136 -16.30 12.09 11.17
C ILE A 136 -16.23 10.67 10.61
N ARG A 137 -15.03 10.08 10.52
CA ARG A 137 -14.88 8.67 10.10
C ARG A 137 -15.63 7.70 11.00
N LEU A 138 -15.52 7.88 12.33
CA LEU A 138 -16.20 7.04 13.31
C LEU A 138 -17.73 7.14 13.22
N PHE A 139 -18.27 8.34 12.93
CA PHE A 139 -19.71 8.55 12.71
C PHE A 139 -20.17 8.18 11.29
N SER A 140 -19.25 8.03 10.33
CA SER A 140 -19.52 7.50 9.00
C SER A 140 -19.53 5.97 8.97
N GLU A 141 -18.90 5.31 9.94
CA GLU A 141 -18.98 3.86 10.15
C GLU A 141 -20.32 3.49 10.79
N GLU A 142 -20.84 2.28 10.53
CA GLU A 142 -22.12 1.77 11.08
C GLU A 142 -22.02 1.38 12.58
N ILE A 143 -21.31 2.17 13.36
CA ILE A 143 -21.16 1.99 14.80
C ILE A 143 -22.35 2.67 15.49
N SER A 144 -22.96 1.97 16.47
CA SER A 144 -24.04 2.54 17.28
C SER A 144 -23.61 3.86 17.91
N LEU A 145 -24.48 4.88 17.86
CA LEU A 145 -24.25 6.23 18.38
C LEU A 145 -23.59 6.23 19.77
N ASP A 146 -24.07 5.38 20.68
CA ASP A 146 -23.57 5.32 22.05
C ASP A 146 -22.13 4.80 22.16
N LYS A 147 -21.77 3.80 21.34
CA LYS A 147 -20.37 3.36 21.23
C LYS A 147 -19.48 4.46 20.66
N ALA A 148 -19.92 5.19 19.64
CA ALA A 148 -19.16 6.29 19.05
C ALA A 148 -18.95 7.45 20.06
N LYS A 149 -19.98 7.79 20.83
CA LYS A 149 -19.91 8.76 21.94
C LYS A 149 -18.92 8.32 23.02
N THR A 150 -18.97 7.05 23.42
CA THR A 150 -18.06 6.48 24.42
C THR A 150 -16.61 6.54 23.94
N ILE A 151 -16.33 6.16 22.68
CA ILE A 151 -14.97 6.21 22.11
C ILE A 151 -14.44 7.65 22.06
N LEU A 152 -15.25 8.60 21.59
CA LEU A 152 -14.85 10.01 21.49
C LEU A 152 -14.82 10.74 22.84
N GLY A 153 -15.53 10.23 23.85
CA GLY A 153 -15.73 10.89 25.13
C GLY A 153 -16.44 12.24 24.96
N ILE A 154 -17.51 12.30 24.17
CA ILE A 154 -18.32 13.51 23.98
C ILE A 154 -19.69 13.27 24.59
N THR A 155 -20.13 14.19 25.44
CA THR A 155 -21.45 14.17 26.07
C THR A 155 -22.37 15.27 25.55
N ASP A 156 -21.80 16.32 24.94
CA ASP A 156 -22.55 17.46 24.41
C ASP A 156 -23.30 17.10 23.11
N PRO A 157 -24.65 17.14 23.11
CA PRO A 157 -25.45 16.80 21.94
C PRO A 157 -25.15 17.67 20.72
N GLN A 158 -24.89 18.97 20.91
CA GLN A 158 -24.61 19.89 19.80
C GLN A 158 -23.33 19.50 19.05
N SER A 159 -22.29 19.11 19.77
CA SER A 159 -21.03 18.61 19.21
C SER A 159 -21.23 17.29 18.43
N ILE A 160 -22.10 16.40 18.93
CA ILE A 160 -22.43 15.12 18.30
C ILE A 160 -23.18 15.36 16.98
N ASP A 161 -24.21 16.20 16.99
CA ASP A 161 -25.02 16.53 15.81
C ASP A 161 -24.16 17.12 14.70
N LYS A 162 -23.19 17.97 15.07
CA LYS A 162 -22.23 18.55 14.13
C LYS A 162 -21.44 17.46 13.39
N TYR A 163 -20.96 16.43 14.10
CA TYR A 163 -20.22 15.32 13.47
C TYR A 163 -21.12 14.41 12.65
N ILE A 164 -22.35 14.12 13.10
CA ILE A 164 -23.33 13.34 12.34
C ILE A 164 -23.68 14.04 11.02
N GLN A 165 -23.90 15.35 11.05
CA GLN A 165 -24.19 16.12 9.83
C GLN A 165 -22.99 16.13 8.87
N ALA A 166 -21.77 16.24 9.39
CA ALA A 166 -20.56 16.16 8.58
C ALA A 166 -20.32 14.75 7.99
N ALA A 167 -20.66 13.69 8.72
CA ALA A 167 -20.55 12.29 8.26
C ALA A 167 -21.60 11.91 7.21
N LYS A 168 -22.78 12.53 7.24
CA LYS A 168 -23.87 12.33 6.26
C LYS A 168 -23.56 12.96 4.89
N LYS A 169 -22.65 13.94 4.82
CA LYS A 169 -22.18 14.46 3.53
C LYS A 169 -21.26 13.40 2.90
N PRO A 170 -21.55 12.90 1.68
CA PRO A 170 -20.60 12.03 0.99
C PRO A 170 -19.27 12.79 0.87
N LEU A 171 -18.17 12.13 1.24
CA LEU A 171 -16.82 12.67 1.04
C LEU A 171 -16.76 13.27 -0.36
N GLN A 172 -16.51 14.58 -0.49
CA GLN A 172 -16.21 15.19 -1.78
C GLN A 172 -15.03 14.41 -2.34
N LYS A 173 -15.30 13.55 -3.32
CA LYS A 173 -14.28 12.97 -4.17
C LYS A 173 -13.53 14.16 -4.78
N PRO A 174 -12.18 14.14 -4.84
CA PRO A 174 -11.49 15.12 -5.65
C PRO A 174 -12.08 15.06 -7.07
N GLU A 175 -12.43 16.22 -7.64
CA GLU A 175 -12.74 16.33 -9.06
C GLU A 175 -11.47 15.95 -9.83
N ILE A 176 -11.42 14.69 -10.24
CA ILE A 176 -10.50 14.22 -11.27
C ILE A 176 -11.03 14.83 -12.58
N PRO A 177 -10.21 15.54 -13.37
CA PRO A 177 -10.65 16.00 -14.68
C PRO A 177 -11.21 14.79 -15.45
N GLN A 178 -12.46 14.90 -15.91
CA GLN A 178 -13.10 13.80 -16.63
C GLN A 178 -12.26 13.46 -17.86
N PRO A 179 -11.87 12.20 -18.08
CA PRO A 179 -11.30 11.81 -19.36
C PRO A 179 -12.36 12.03 -20.44
N GLU A 180 -11.93 12.61 -21.57
CA GLU A 180 -12.78 12.77 -22.76
C GLU A 180 -13.53 11.48 -23.06
N VAL A 181 -14.83 11.63 -23.33
CA VAL A 181 -15.74 10.52 -23.66
C VAL A 181 -15.21 9.81 -24.89
N VAL A 182 -14.62 8.63 -24.71
CA VAL A 182 -14.44 7.67 -25.79
C VAL A 182 -15.80 7.02 -26.01
N GLU A 183 -16.41 7.28 -27.17
CA GLU A 183 -17.64 6.61 -27.60
C GLU A 183 -17.46 5.09 -27.59
N HIS A 184 -18.17 4.41 -26.68
CA HIS A 184 -18.38 2.98 -26.81
C HIS A 184 -19.42 2.72 -27.91
N VAL A 185 -19.01 2.05 -28.98
CA VAL A 185 -19.92 1.53 -30.01
C VAL A 185 -20.80 0.43 -29.37
N ASP A 186 -22.03 0.80 -29.04
CA ASP A 186 -23.03 -0.11 -28.47
C ASP A 186 -23.66 -0.95 -29.60
N THR A 187 -23.41 -2.27 -29.62
CA THR A 187 -23.81 -3.20 -30.71
C THR A 187 -25.29 -3.63 -30.68
N ARG A 188 -26.11 -3.05 -29.80
CA ARG A 188 -27.55 -3.39 -29.68
C ARG A 188 -28.39 -2.84 -30.85
N SER A 189 -29.37 -3.62 -31.30
CA SER A 189 -30.34 -3.25 -32.34
C SER A 189 -31.09 -1.96 -31.99
N LYS A 190 -31.33 -1.09 -32.99
CA LYS A 190 -31.99 0.22 -32.84
C LYS A 190 -33.33 0.13 -32.07
N LEU A 191 -34.06 -0.96 -32.25
CA LEU A 191 -35.34 -1.24 -31.56
C LEU A 191 -35.17 -1.47 -30.05
N SER A 192 -34.16 -2.25 -29.65
CA SER A 192 -33.86 -2.48 -28.22
C SER A 192 -33.38 -1.21 -27.50
N LYS A 193 -32.68 -0.31 -28.21
CA LYS A 193 -32.23 0.99 -27.69
C LYS A 193 -33.37 1.97 -27.48
N LEU A 194 -34.39 1.91 -28.34
CA LEU A 194 -35.59 2.72 -28.23
C LEU A 194 -36.47 2.23 -27.07
N LEU A 195 -36.67 0.91 -26.96
CA LEU A 195 -37.47 0.29 -25.91
C LEU A 195 -36.86 0.47 -24.52
N SER A 196 -35.52 0.41 -24.39
CA SER A 196 -34.84 0.67 -23.10
C SER A 196 -34.91 2.13 -22.65
N LYS A 197 -35.18 3.06 -23.56
CA LYS A 197 -35.39 4.49 -23.23
C LYS A 197 -36.83 4.77 -22.79
N ILE A 198 -37.80 4.03 -23.32
CA ILE A 198 -39.23 4.19 -22.99
C ILE A 198 -39.58 3.41 -21.72
N PHE A 199 -38.96 2.26 -21.52
CA PHE A 199 -39.06 1.47 -20.29
C PHE A 199 -37.66 1.24 -19.71
N PRO A 200 -37.14 2.17 -18.87
CA PRO A 200 -35.93 1.89 -18.12
C PRO A 200 -36.22 0.70 -17.21
N THR A 201 -35.68 -0.47 -17.54
CA THR A 201 -35.63 -1.58 -16.59
C THR A 201 -34.81 -1.07 -15.42
N LYS A 202 -35.48 -0.77 -14.30
CA LYS A 202 -34.81 -0.40 -13.06
C LYS A 202 -33.73 -1.47 -12.82
N PRO A 203 -32.44 -1.11 -12.70
CA PRO A 203 -31.43 -2.08 -12.31
C PRO A 203 -31.94 -2.72 -11.02
N LYS A 204 -32.02 -4.06 -10.98
CA LYS A 204 -32.47 -4.78 -9.78
C LYS A 204 -31.63 -4.26 -8.62
N GLN A 205 -32.27 -3.55 -7.69
CA GLN A 205 -31.58 -3.05 -6.52
C GLN A 205 -31.11 -4.27 -5.74
N ALA A 206 -29.78 -4.47 -5.67
CA ALA A 206 -29.20 -5.48 -4.82
C ALA A 206 -29.59 -5.14 -3.37
N LYS A 207 -30.21 -6.08 -2.65
CA LYS A 207 -30.50 -5.89 -1.23
C LYS A 207 -29.17 -5.78 -0.48
N PRO A 208 -28.97 -4.77 0.39
CA PRO A 208 -27.77 -4.71 1.21
C PRO A 208 -27.70 -5.95 2.11
N LEU A 209 -26.53 -6.59 2.15
CA LEU A 209 -26.25 -7.66 3.11
C LEU A 209 -26.09 -7.03 4.50
N THR A 210 -26.92 -7.44 5.45
CA THR A 210 -26.97 -6.88 6.81
C THR A 210 -25.81 -7.30 7.71
N GLU A 211 -24.92 -8.20 7.29
CA GLU A 211 -23.71 -8.55 8.04
C GLU A 211 -22.60 -9.01 7.08
N ILE A 212 -21.53 -8.23 6.90
CA ILE A 212 -20.28 -8.73 6.31
C ILE A 212 -19.50 -9.44 7.42
N LYS A 213 -19.59 -10.78 7.48
CA LYS A 213 -18.75 -11.59 8.38
C LYS A 213 -17.46 -11.99 7.67
N GLY A 214 -16.33 -11.41 8.10
CA GLY A 214 -14.98 -11.90 7.80
C GLY A 214 -14.10 -10.98 6.93
N PRO A 215 -12.78 -11.20 6.92
CA PRO A 215 -11.84 -10.41 6.13
C PRO A 215 -12.09 -10.58 4.62
N ILE A 216 -12.16 -9.47 3.90
CA ILE A 216 -12.52 -9.42 2.47
C ILE A 216 -11.34 -9.88 1.58
N ILE A 217 -10.12 -9.86 2.11
CA ILE A 217 -8.90 -10.20 1.39
C ILE A 217 -8.49 -11.63 1.77
N PRO A 218 -8.30 -12.56 0.81
CA PRO A 218 -7.68 -13.84 1.09
C PRO A 218 -6.34 -13.60 1.76
N SER A 219 -6.12 -14.21 2.91
CA SER A 219 -4.76 -14.33 3.41
C SER A 219 -3.94 -15.01 2.31
N PRO A 220 -2.76 -14.46 1.91
CA PRO A 220 -1.91 -15.06 0.89
C PRO A 220 -1.54 -16.53 1.15
N SER A 221 -1.77 -16.96 2.39
CA SER A 221 -1.48 -18.30 2.87
C SER A 221 -2.63 -19.30 2.67
N GLU A 222 -3.84 -18.90 2.28
CA GLU A 222 -5.02 -19.80 2.33
C GLU A 222 -5.38 -20.47 1.00
N VAL A 223 -5.32 -19.74 -0.11
CA VAL A 223 -5.79 -20.24 -1.42
C VAL A 223 -4.83 -19.80 -2.54
N ILE A 224 -4.58 -20.71 -3.48
CA ILE A 224 -3.90 -20.42 -4.74
C ILE A 224 -4.88 -20.63 -5.90
N PHE A 225 -4.78 -19.78 -6.92
CA PHE A 225 -5.62 -19.83 -8.12
C PHE A 225 -4.76 -20.03 -9.37
N GLY A 226 -4.96 -21.13 -10.08
CA GLY A 226 -4.38 -21.34 -11.42
C GLY A 226 -2.87 -21.50 -11.43
N ARG A 227 -2.27 -21.86 -10.28
CA ARG A 227 -0.82 -22.09 -10.14
C ARG A 227 -0.50 -23.50 -9.66
N GLU A 228 -1.43 -24.43 -9.73
CA GLU A 228 -1.31 -25.79 -9.20
C GLU A 228 -0.15 -26.53 -9.87
N ARG A 229 -0.07 -26.48 -11.21
CA ARG A 229 1.04 -27.07 -11.99
C ARG A 229 2.40 -26.47 -11.64
N MET A 230 2.44 -25.16 -11.42
CA MET A 230 3.68 -24.47 -11.03
C MET A 230 4.12 -24.90 -9.64
N ILE A 231 3.19 -25.05 -8.69
CA ILE A 231 3.50 -25.59 -7.37
C ILE A 231 4.06 -26.99 -7.50
N GLU A 232 3.43 -27.87 -8.28
CA GLU A 232 3.93 -29.24 -8.52
C GLU A 232 5.35 -29.25 -9.09
N GLU A 233 5.63 -28.37 -10.04
CA GLU A 233 6.98 -28.19 -10.60
C GLU A 233 7.98 -27.73 -9.54
N ILE A 234 7.60 -26.76 -8.69
CA ILE A 234 8.41 -26.32 -7.55
C ILE A 234 8.64 -27.50 -6.59
N LYS A 235 7.60 -28.27 -6.25
CA LYS A 235 7.72 -29.44 -5.37
C LYS A 235 8.71 -30.47 -5.92
N SER A 236 8.59 -30.79 -7.21
CA SER A 236 9.48 -31.75 -7.87
C SER A 236 10.92 -31.24 -7.87
N SER A 237 11.14 -29.95 -8.12
CA SER A 237 12.49 -29.35 -8.13
C SER A 237 13.12 -29.37 -6.73
N VAL A 238 12.34 -29.02 -5.69
CA VAL A 238 12.79 -29.07 -4.29
C VAL A 238 13.12 -30.50 -3.85
N SER A 239 12.33 -31.49 -4.26
CA SER A 239 12.61 -32.91 -3.97
C SER A 239 13.91 -33.43 -4.60
N LYS A 240 14.38 -32.76 -5.67
CA LYS A 240 15.68 -33.00 -6.32
C LYS A 240 16.80 -32.10 -5.78
N SER A 241 16.53 -31.33 -4.73
CA SER A 241 17.44 -30.32 -4.17
C SER A 241 17.89 -29.25 -5.17
N GLU A 242 17.05 -28.94 -6.16
CA GLU A 242 17.30 -27.86 -7.12
C GLU A 242 16.84 -26.51 -6.56
N ASP A 243 17.67 -25.48 -6.71
CA ASP A 243 17.30 -24.10 -6.38
C ASP A 243 16.30 -23.56 -7.41
N VAL A 244 15.24 -22.88 -6.96
CA VAL A 244 14.17 -22.38 -7.84
C VAL A 244 14.06 -20.87 -7.80
N LEU A 245 14.02 -20.23 -8.96
CA LEU A 245 13.84 -18.79 -9.12
C LEU A 245 12.57 -18.49 -9.91
N LEU A 246 11.62 -17.81 -9.27
CA LEU A 246 10.42 -17.29 -9.90
C LEU A 246 10.71 -15.94 -10.55
N ILE A 247 10.47 -15.82 -11.86
CA ILE A 247 10.72 -14.62 -12.64
C ILE A 247 9.38 -14.06 -13.14
N GLY A 248 9.21 -12.74 -13.10
CA GLY A 248 8.06 -12.10 -13.72
C GLY A 248 7.84 -10.67 -13.21
N PRO A 249 6.96 -9.88 -13.83
CA PRO A 249 6.76 -8.49 -13.47
C PRO A 249 6.18 -8.30 -12.05
N LEU A 250 6.19 -7.06 -11.56
CA LEU A 250 5.53 -6.70 -10.31
C LEU A 250 4.03 -7.05 -10.34
N GLY A 251 3.48 -7.53 -9.23
CA GLY A 251 2.04 -7.81 -9.11
C GLY A 251 1.56 -9.14 -9.73
N ILE A 252 2.45 -9.90 -10.38
CA ILE A 252 2.11 -11.19 -11.03
C ILE A 252 1.81 -12.34 -10.03
N GLY A 253 2.08 -12.14 -8.74
CA GLY A 253 1.77 -13.10 -7.67
C GLY A 253 2.94 -13.92 -7.13
N LYS A 254 4.21 -13.55 -7.41
CA LYS A 254 5.39 -14.30 -6.94
C LYS A 254 5.43 -14.47 -5.42
N THR A 255 5.30 -13.37 -4.67
CA THR A 255 5.25 -13.38 -3.20
C THR A 255 4.10 -14.24 -2.66
N HIS A 256 2.95 -14.25 -3.34
CA HIS A 256 1.80 -15.08 -2.95
C HIS A 256 2.14 -16.57 -3.07
N VAL A 257 2.77 -16.99 -4.17
CA VAL A 257 3.26 -18.37 -4.34
C VAL A 257 4.27 -18.72 -3.26
N LEU A 258 5.29 -17.88 -3.03
CA LEU A 258 6.35 -18.15 -2.05
C LEU A 258 5.81 -18.30 -0.62
N ARG A 259 4.82 -17.48 -0.22
CA ARG A 259 4.20 -17.55 1.11
C ARG A 259 3.31 -18.78 1.32
N HIS A 260 2.89 -19.43 0.24
CA HIS A 260 2.07 -20.63 0.32
C HIS A 260 2.92 -21.92 0.47
N ILE A 261 4.17 -21.91 -0.03
CA ILE A 261 5.06 -23.09 0.00
C ILE A 261 5.29 -23.66 1.42
N PRO A 262 5.54 -22.87 2.48
CA PRO A 262 5.73 -23.39 3.83
C PRO A 262 4.60 -24.32 4.32
N LYS A 263 3.35 -24.03 3.95
CA LYS A 263 2.19 -24.86 4.33
C LYS A 263 2.19 -26.22 3.63
N LEU A 264 2.78 -26.29 2.42
CA LEU A 264 2.81 -27.51 1.61
C LEU A 264 4.03 -28.38 1.88
N MET A 265 5.13 -27.78 2.33
CA MET A 265 6.44 -28.43 2.52
C MET A 265 6.76 -28.75 3.98
N GLY A 266 5.92 -28.31 4.92
CA GLY A 266 6.05 -28.63 6.34
C GLY A 266 6.92 -27.64 7.13
N PRO A 267 7.19 -27.96 8.42
CA PRO A 267 7.79 -27.01 9.38
C PRO A 267 9.28 -26.75 9.18
N ASN A 268 9.98 -27.53 8.34
CA ASN A 268 11.41 -27.34 8.05
C ASN A 268 11.66 -26.30 6.93
N THR A 269 10.92 -25.19 6.99
CA THR A 269 11.04 -24.08 6.04
C THR A 269 11.37 -22.78 6.79
N LEU A 270 12.22 -21.95 6.20
CA LEU A 270 12.56 -20.62 6.72
C LEU A 270 12.20 -19.56 5.69
N TYR A 271 11.27 -18.67 6.03
CA TYR A 271 10.89 -17.56 5.17
C TYR A 271 11.65 -16.28 5.53
N VAL A 272 12.33 -15.70 4.55
CA VAL A 272 13.09 -14.45 4.66
C VAL A 272 12.48 -13.41 3.72
N ALA A 273 11.98 -12.31 4.28
CA ALA A 273 11.30 -11.27 3.49
C ALA A 273 12.25 -10.46 2.58
N SER A 274 13.53 -10.32 2.94
CA SER A 274 14.51 -9.58 2.14
C SER A 274 15.93 -10.10 2.40
N PRO A 275 16.75 -10.27 1.34
CA PRO A 275 18.15 -10.65 1.47
C PRO A 275 19.04 -9.47 1.85
N SER A 276 18.53 -8.22 1.83
CA SER A 276 19.31 -7.02 2.17
C SER A 276 18.72 -6.33 3.41
N PRO A 277 19.54 -5.99 4.43
CA PRO A 277 20.97 -6.30 4.58
C PRO A 277 21.27 -7.82 4.71
N ILE A 278 22.34 -8.32 4.07
CA ILE A 278 22.68 -9.75 4.06
C ILE A 278 22.87 -10.31 5.47
N LYS A 279 23.43 -9.50 6.37
CA LYS A 279 23.62 -9.87 7.78
C LYS A 279 22.30 -10.25 8.46
N ASN A 280 21.19 -9.56 8.15
CA ASN A 280 19.89 -9.88 8.74
C ASN A 280 19.37 -11.23 8.27
N MET A 281 19.55 -11.55 6.98
CA MET A 281 19.22 -12.88 6.44
C MET A 281 20.05 -13.95 7.13
N LEU A 282 21.37 -13.77 7.22
CA LEU A 282 22.26 -14.72 7.87
C LEU A 282 21.88 -14.93 9.35
N THR A 283 21.54 -13.87 10.09
CA THR A 283 21.10 -14.02 11.48
C THR A 283 19.79 -14.79 11.62
N GLN A 284 18.84 -14.65 10.68
CA GLN A 284 17.60 -15.43 10.68
C GLN A 284 17.86 -16.91 10.41
N ILE A 285 18.81 -17.21 9.51
CA ILE A 285 19.26 -18.59 9.26
C ILE A 285 19.90 -19.17 10.52
N CYS A 286 20.80 -18.43 11.17
CA CYS A 286 21.40 -18.86 12.43
C CYS A 286 20.36 -19.09 13.54
N ASP A 287 19.44 -18.12 13.74
CA ASP A 287 18.38 -18.23 14.76
C ASP A 287 17.50 -19.48 14.53
N ARG A 288 17.38 -19.96 13.29
CA ARG A 288 16.64 -21.19 12.95
C ARG A 288 17.45 -22.47 13.18
N LEU A 289 18.75 -22.45 12.87
CA LEU A 289 19.65 -23.60 12.99
C LEU A 289 20.06 -23.86 14.44
N ASP A 290 20.43 -22.79 15.16
CA ASP A 290 20.88 -22.84 16.55
C ASP A 290 20.43 -21.56 17.29
N PRO A 291 19.39 -21.62 18.15
CA PRO A 291 18.93 -20.47 18.92
C PRO A 291 20.00 -19.81 19.81
N GLU A 292 21.05 -20.55 20.19
CA GLU A 292 22.13 -20.07 21.05
C GLU A 292 23.40 -19.66 20.30
N TRP A 293 23.36 -19.61 18.96
CA TRP A 293 24.52 -19.29 18.10
C TRP A 293 25.31 -18.03 18.50
N ARG A 294 24.62 -17.05 19.10
CA ARG A 294 25.24 -15.79 19.60
C ARG A 294 26.27 -16.01 20.70
N LYS A 295 26.22 -17.14 21.42
CA LYS A 295 27.24 -17.51 22.43
C LYS A 295 28.52 -18.06 21.78
N HIS A 296 28.39 -18.62 20.58
CA HIS A 296 29.49 -19.27 19.86
C HIS A 296 30.30 -18.32 18.97
N ILE A 297 29.84 -17.08 18.81
CA ILE A 297 30.43 -16.08 17.91
C ILE A 297 30.68 -14.77 18.66
N LYS A 298 31.70 -14.01 18.26
CA LYS A 298 32.02 -12.68 18.80
C LYS A 298 30.85 -11.69 18.62
N ALA A 299 30.62 -10.82 19.60
CA ALA A 299 29.52 -9.83 19.58
C ALA A 299 29.50 -8.88 18.35
N ARG A 300 30.63 -8.70 17.66
CA ARG A 300 30.76 -7.91 16.41
C ARG A 300 31.20 -8.76 15.23
N ALA A 301 30.64 -9.95 15.06
CA ALA A 301 31.03 -10.81 13.95
C ALA A 301 30.73 -10.22 12.57
N THR A 302 31.65 -10.51 11.66
CA THR A 302 31.58 -10.19 10.24
C THR A 302 30.60 -11.12 9.51
N THR A 303 30.15 -10.74 8.32
CA THR A 303 29.26 -11.58 7.49
C THR A 303 29.90 -12.92 7.15
N LYS A 304 31.22 -12.93 6.90
CA LYS A 304 32.00 -14.15 6.62
C LYS A 304 31.99 -15.11 7.81
N GLU A 305 32.32 -14.64 9.02
CA GLU A 305 32.31 -15.47 10.24
C GLU A 305 30.93 -16.08 10.52
N ILE A 306 29.85 -15.33 10.29
CA ILE A 306 28.48 -15.84 10.45
C ILE A 306 28.18 -16.92 9.40
N THR A 307 28.64 -16.72 8.16
CA THR A 307 28.45 -17.67 7.05
C THR A 307 29.20 -18.98 7.32
N ASP A 308 30.47 -18.89 7.74
CA ASP A 308 31.29 -20.05 8.08
C ASP A 308 30.64 -20.87 9.23
N PHE A 309 30.03 -20.18 10.21
CA PHE A 309 29.27 -20.85 11.27
C PHE A 309 28.03 -21.57 10.73
N ILE A 310 27.23 -20.93 9.88
CA ILE A 310 26.04 -21.55 9.27
C ILE A 310 26.42 -22.85 8.54
N ILE A 311 27.50 -22.81 7.76
CA ILE A 311 27.99 -23.96 7.00
C ILE A 311 28.44 -25.08 7.93
N LYS A 312 29.13 -24.75 9.04
CA LYS A 312 29.59 -25.71 10.04
C LYS A 312 28.46 -26.34 10.85
N THR A 313 27.43 -25.57 11.17
CA THR A 313 26.33 -25.96 12.09
C THR A 313 25.20 -26.72 11.39
N LYS A 314 25.20 -26.77 10.04
CA LYS A 314 24.16 -27.39 9.19
C LYS A 314 23.76 -28.85 9.54
N GLY A 315 24.46 -29.55 10.45
CA GLY A 315 24.24 -30.95 10.80
C GLY A 315 22.76 -31.38 10.85
N GLY A 316 22.40 -32.37 10.01
CA GLY A 316 21.02 -32.81 9.78
C GLY A 316 20.51 -32.47 8.38
N GLU A 317 19.19 -32.53 8.19
CA GLU A 317 18.53 -32.04 6.96
C GLU A 317 18.38 -30.52 7.01
N PRO A 318 19.07 -29.76 6.14
CA PRO A 318 19.01 -28.31 6.15
C PRO A 318 17.59 -27.81 5.87
N PRO A 319 17.14 -26.73 6.53
CA PRO A 319 15.85 -26.11 6.21
C PRO A 319 15.84 -25.57 4.79
N LEU A 320 14.71 -25.70 4.12
CA LEU A 320 14.44 -25.04 2.85
C LEU A 320 14.34 -23.51 3.10
N ILE A 321 15.16 -22.72 2.41
CA ILE A 321 15.17 -21.26 2.56
C ILE A 321 14.30 -20.65 1.47
N ILE A 322 13.33 -19.83 1.87
CA ILE A 322 12.46 -19.10 0.95
C ILE A 322 12.76 -17.62 1.08
N ILE A 323 13.20 -16.99 0.01
CA ILE A 323 13.54 -15.57 -0.02
C ILE A 323 12.51 -14.85 -0.89
N ASP A 324 11.80 -13.86 -0.33
CA ASP A 324 10.68 -13.21 -1.03
C ASP A 324 11.13 -12.60 -2.36
N ASN A 325 12.27 -11.89 -2.37
CA ASN A 325 12.77 -11.20 -3.58
C ASN A 325 14.29 -10.91 -3.54
N LEU A 326 15.00 -11.18 -4.65
CA LEU A 326 16.43 -10.88 -4.83
C LEU A 326 16.74 -9.53 -5.46
N ASN A 327 15.73 -8.70 -5.79
CA ASN A 327 15.93 -7.41 -6.46
C ASN A 327 16.95 -6.49 -5.76
N ASN A 328 17.00 -6.53 -4.42
CA ASN A 328 17.84 -5.64 -3.61
C ASN A 328 19.20 -6.24 -3.22
N LEU A 329 19.57 -7.41 -3.76
CA LEU A 329 20.89 -7.99 -3.52
C LEU A 329 21.99 -7.10 -4.14
N LYS A 330 23.00 -6.78 -3.33
CA LYS A 330 24.13 -5.92 -3.72
C LYS A 330 25.29 -6.79 -4.19
N ILE A 331 26.14 -6.21 -5.06
CA ILE A 331 27.32 -6.90 -5.60
C ILE A 331 28.28 -7.41 -4.51
N PRO A 332 28.58 -6.65 -3.43
CA PRO A 332 29.46 -7.13 -2.36
C PRO A 332 28.93 -8.34 -1.59
N ASP A 333 27.62 -8.59 -1.65
CA ASP A 333 26.96 -9.68 -0.93
C ASP A 333 26.92 -10.98 -1.77
N VAL A 334 27.35 -10.95 -3.04
CA VAL A 334 27.22 -12.07 -3.99
C VAL A 334 27.98 -13.31 -3.54
N ASP A 335 29.25 -13.18 -3.16
CA ASP A 335 30.06 -14.33 -2.76
C ASP A 335 29.49 -15.00 -1.52
N THR A 336 29.04 -14.19 -0.54
CA THR A 336 28.37 -14.68 0.67
C THR A 336 27.09 -15.42 0.33
N PHE A 337 26.29 -14.88 -0.60
CA PHE A 337 25.05 -15.52 -1.04
C PHE A 337 25.31 -16.83 -1.80
N LEU A 338 26.35 -16.89 -2.63
CA LEU A 338 26.75 -18.10 -3.35
C LEU A 338 27.18 -19.22 -2.39
N SER A 339 27.90 -18.89 -1.31
CA SER A 339 28.25 -19.87 -0.28
C SER A 339 27.02 -20.45 0.44
N ILE A 340 25.96 -19.65 0.63
CA ILE A 340 24.69 -20.15 1.17
C ILE A 340 23.96 -21.03 0.14
N LEU A 341 23.92 -20.62 -1.13
CA LEU A 341 23.33 -21.40 -2.24
C LEU A 341 23.95 -22.79 -2.37
N GLU A 342 25.26 -22.93 -2.17
CA GLU A 342 25.94 -24.23 -2.24
C GLU A 342 25.57 -25.18 -1.10
N ASN A 343 25.02 -24.64 -0.01
CA ASN A 343 24.76 -25.39 1.21
C ASN A 343 23.27 -25.55 1.53
N PHE A 344 22.38 -24.77 0.93
CA PHE A 344 20.95 -24.81 1.22
C PHE A 344 20.18 -24.79 -0.09
N THR A 345 19.07 -25.53 -0.15
CA THR A 345 18.10 -25.36 -1.23
C THR A 345 17.34 -24.05 -1.00
N ILE A 346 17.33 -23.19 -2.01
CA ILE A 346 16.72 -21.87 -1.96
C ILE A 346 15.61 -21.77 -3.00
N ILE A 347 14.46 -21.25 -2.58
CA ILE A 347 13.41 -20.78 -3.48
C ILE A 347 13.33 -19.28 -3.35
N SER A 348 13.38 -18.58 -4.48
CA SER A 348 13.32 -17.13 -4.46
C SER A 348 12.53 -16.55 -5.63
N SER A 349 12.29 -15.25 -5.61
CA SER A 349 11.77 -14.52 -6.76
C SER A 349 12.62 -13.32 -7.17
N THR A 350 12.43 -12.86 -8.41
CA THR A 350 12.97 -11.61 -8.94
C THR A 350 12.01 -11.01 -9.96
N GLU A 351 12.07 -9.71 -10.17
CA GLU A 351 11.31 -9.08 -11.26
C GLU A 351 11.95 -9.37 -12.62
N GLU A 352 13.24 -9.11 -12.72
CA GLU A 352 14.03 -9.29 -13.93
C GLU A 352 15.43 -9.79 -13.57
N LEU A 353 16.10 -10.43 -14.53
CA LEU A 353 17.46 -10.92 -14.37
C LEU A 353 18.47 -9.78 -14.57
N LYS A 354 18.96 -9.21 -13.47
CA LYS A 354 19.97 -8.15 -13.53
C LYS A 354 21.30 -8.72 -14.06
N PRO A 355 21.90 -8.17 -15.14
CA PRO A 355 23.14 -8.69 -15.72
C PRO A 355 24.30 -8.78 -14.72
N ARG A 356 24.37 -7.83 -13.79
CA ARG A 356 25.40 -7.77 -12.74
C ARG A 356 25.40 -8.96 -11.76
N LEU A 357 24.32 -9.74 -11.71
CA LEU A 357 24.14 -10.90 -10.83
C LEU A 357 24.10 -12.24 -11.61
N LYS A 358 24.60 -12.24 -12.86
CA LYS A 358 24.54 -13.40 -13.78
C LYS A 358 25.05 -14.71 -13.16
N GLN A 359 26.07 -14.64 -12.32
CA GLN A 359 26.66 -15.81 -11.65
C GLN A 359 25.67 -16.54 -10.74
N ILE A 360 24.75 -15.80 -10.10
CA ILE A 360 23.70 -16.36 -9.24
C ILE A 360 22.62 -17.02 -10.10
N TRP A 361 22.20 -16.36 -11.17
CA TRP A 361 21.08 -16.80 -12.01
C TRP A 361 21.29 -18.14 -12.70
N TRP A 362 22.55 -18.51 -12.96
CA TRP A 362 22.90 -19.79 -13.56
C TRP A 362 22.74 -20.99 -12.62
N LYS A 363 22.74 -20.78 -11.30
CA LYS A 363 22.53 -21.85 -10.31
C LYS A 363 21.05 -22.18 -10.09
N PHE A 364 20.15 -21.26 -10.42
CA PHE A 364 18.72 -21.44 -10.24
C PHE A 364 18.07 -22.08 -11.48
N LYS A 365 17.17 -23.03 -11.23
CA LYS A 365 16.12 -23.38 -12.18
C LYS A 365 15.12 -22.22 -12.26
N GLN A 366 14.96 -21.66 -13.46
CA GLN A 366 14.14 -20.48 -13.69
C GLN A 366 12.72 -20.90 -14.09
N ILE A 367 11.73 -20.42 -13.34
CA ILE A 367 10.31 -20.64 -13.62
C ILE A 367 9.67 -19.28 -13.88
N GLU A 368 9.19 -19.08 -15.10
CA GLU A 368 8.49 -17.86 -15.48
C GLU A 368 7.05 -17.87 -14.95
N VAL A 369 6.70 -16.83 -14.20
CA VAL A 369 5.36 -16.63 -13.68
C VAL A 369 4.55 -15.83 -14.70
N LYS A 370 3.67 -16.53 -15.41
CA LYS A 370 2.77 -15.94 -16.41
C LYS A 370 1.58 -15.23 -15.77
N GLU A 371 0.83 -14.46 -16.55
CA GLU A 371 -0.47 -13.91 -16.11
C GLU A 371 -1.46 -15.03 -15.76
N LEU A 372 -2.49 -14.71 -14.97
CA LEU A 372 -3.55 -15.69 -14.72
C LEU A 372 -4.30 -15.99 -16.01
N THR A 373 -4.76 -17.24 -16.15
CA THR A 373 -5.74 -17.56 -17.19
C THR A 373 -7.04 -16.80 -16.92
N GLU A 374 -7.85 -16.59 -17.94
CA GLU A 374 -9.14 -15.93 -17.75
C GLU A 374 -10.03 -16.68 -16.76
N ALA A 375 -10.03 -18.01 -16.79
CA ALA A 375 -10.76 -18.85 -15.85
C ALA A 375 -10.30 -18.63 -14.40
N SER A 376 -9.00 -18.72 -14.14
CA SER A 376 -8.44 -18.52 -12.79
C SER A 376 -8.60 -17.09 -12.29
N ALA A 377 -8.53 -16.10 -13.18
CA ALA A 377 -8.81 -14.71 -12.84
C ALA A 377 -10.29 -14.51 -12.46
N LYS A 378 -11.23 -15.14 -13.18
CA LYS A 378 -12.66 -15.14 -12.83
C LYS A 378 -12.91 -15.83 -11.48
N GLU A 379 -12.22 -16.93 -11.19
CA GLU A 379 -12.30 -17.61 -9.89
C GLU A 379 -11.78 -16.72 -8.75
N LEU A 380 -10.65 -16.05 -8.94
CA LEU A 380 -10.13 -15.08 -7.97
C LEU A 380 -11.12 -13.93 -7.73
N ILE A 381 -11.69 -13.36 -8.81
CA ILE A 381 -12.73 -12.31 -8.70
C ILE A 381 -13.93 -12.84 -7.92
N ARG A 382 -14.41 -14.05 -8.26
CA ARG A 382 -15.53 -14.69 -7.58
C ARG A 382 -15.25 -14.88 -6.10
N TYR A 383 -14.06 -15.37 -5.75
CA TYR A 383 -13.63 -15.56 -4.37
C TYR A 383 -13.63 -14.23 -3.59
N LEU A 384 -13.04 -13.18 -4.15
CA LEU A 384 -12.94 -11.86 -3.52
C LEU A 384 -14.29 -11.15 -3.36
N THR A 385 -15.30 -11.55 -4.13
CA THR A 385 -16.60 -10.89 -4.19
C THR A 385 -17.73 -11.70 -3.54
N GLN A 386 -17.45 -12.86 -2.94
CA GLN A 386 -18.47 -13.77 -2.37
C GLN A 386 -19.44 -13.09 -1.39
N ASN A 387 -18.93 -12.09 -0.65
CA ASN A 387 -19.69 -11.39 0.38
C ASN A 387 -20.04 -9.94 -0.02
N LEU A 388 -19.90 -9.58 -1.30
CA LEU A 388 -20.19 -8.23 -1.78
C LEU A 388 -21.56 -8.17 -2.48
N PRO A 389 -22.47 -7.28 -2.06
CA PRO A 389 -23.72 -7.05 -2.77
C PRO A 389 -23.46 -6.26 -4.05
N ILE A 390 -23.40 -6.97 -5.18
CA ILE A 390 -23.08 -6.40 -6.51
C ILE A 390 -24.33 -6.38 -7.39
N SER A 391 -24.63 -5.23 -7.99
CA SER A 391 -25.80 -5.09 -8.87
C SER A 391 -25.63 -5.74 -10.24
N ASP A 392 -24.41 -5.70 -10.78
CA ASP A 392 -24.06 -6.23 -12.11
C ASP A 392 -22.70 -6.93 -12.05
N TYR A 393 -22.74 -8.23 -11.78
CA TYR A 393 -21.54 -9.05 -11.60
C TYR A 393 -20.75 -9.23 -12.90
N GLU A 394 -21.44 -9.38 -14.03
CA GLU A 394 -20.81 -9.57 -15.34
C GLU A 394 -20.06 -8.31 -15.79
N LEU A 395 -20.63 -7.13 -15.55
CA LEU A 395 -19.96 -5.86 -15.79
C LEU A 395 -18.69 -5.73 -14.93
N LEU A 396 -18.76 -6.12 -13.65
CA LEU A 396 -17.60 -6.10 -12.76
C LEU A 396 -16.49 -7.02 -13.28
N VAL A 397 -16.81 -8.28 -13.57
CA VAL A 397 -15.85 -9.26 -14.07
C VAL A 397 -15.19 -8.78 -15.35
N THR A 398 -15.99 -8.32 -16.33
CA THR A 398 -15.48 -7.84 -17.61
C THR A 398 -14.56 -6.64 -17.43
N ARG A 399 -14.96 -5.67 -16.60
CA ARG A 399 -14.18 -4.46 -16.32
C ARG A 399 -12.87 -4.77 -15.61
N VAL A 400 -12.91 -5.63 -14.58
CA VAL A 400 -11.73 -6.03 -13.79
C VAL A 400 -10.76 -6.82 -14.64
N LEU A 401 -11.23 -7.78 -15.45
CA LEU A 401 -10.36 -8.54 -16.35
C LEU A 401 -9.67 -7.63 -17.38
N HIS A 402 -10.41 -6.70 -17.97
CA HIS A 402 -9.88 -5.77 -18.96
C HIS A 402 -8.82 -4.82 -18.38
N LEU A 403 -9.07 -4.23 -17.21
CA LEU A 403 -8.16 -3.23 -16.61
C LEU A 403 -6.97 -3.85 -15.86
N SER A 404 -7.15 -5.01 -15.25
CA SER A 404 -6.08 -5.69 -14.51
C SER A 404 -5.05 -6.37 -15.41
N ASN A 405 -5.36 -6.57 -16.70
CA ASN A 405 -4.60 -7.45 -17.60
C ASN A 405 -4.34 -8.84 -16.98
N ARG A 406 -5.26 -9.33 -16.13
CA ARG A 406 -5.15 -10.62 -15.40
C ARG A 406 -3.98 -10.68 -14.41
N LEU A 407 -3.46 -9.54 -13.97
CA LEU A 407 -2.48 -9.45 -12.88
C LEU A 407 -3.21 -9.63 -11.53
N PRO A 408 -2.82 -10.62 -10.70
CA PRO A 408 -3.49 -10.87 -9.42
C PRO A 408 -3.54 -9.65 -8.49
N LEU A 409 -2.42 -8.93 -8.35
CA LEU A 409 -2.38 -7.75 -7.48
C LEU A 409 -3.37 -6.68 -7.96
N ALA A 410 -3.46 -6.46 -9.28
CA ALA A 410 -4.38 -5.48 -9.82
C ALA A 410 -5.85 -5.89 -9.63
N ILE A 411 -6.17 -7.17 -9.75
CA ILE A 411 -7.50 -7.70 -9.45
C ILE A 411 -7.85 -7.45 -7.97
N VAL A 412 -6.94 -7.79 -7.06
CA VAL A 412 -7.12 -7.61 -5.61
C VAL A 412 -7.30 -6.13 -5.28
N ASP A 413 -6.45 -5.26 -5.80
CA ASP A 413 -6.50 -3.81 -5.55
C ASP A 413 -7.81 -3.21 -6.08
N MET A 414 -8.23 -3.57 -7.29
CA MET A 414 -9.51 -3.12 -7.88
C MET A 414 -10.73 -3.57 -7.05
N ILE A 415 -10.74 -4.81 -6.58
CA ILE A 415 -11.86 -5.31 -5.75
C ILE A 415 -11.84 -4.68 -4.36
N HIS A 416 -10.65 -4.47 -3.79
CA HIS A 416 -10.49 -3.77 -2.53
C HIS A 416 -11.01 -2.32 -2.61
N GLN A 417 -10.87 -1.63 -3.74
CA GLN A 417 -11.43 -0.28 -3.92
C GLN A 417 -12.96 -0.26 -3.81
N ILE A 418 -13.65 -1.27 -4.37
CA ILE A 418 -15.12 -1.34 -4.34
C ILE A 418 -15.67 -1.97 -3.07
N SER A 419 -14.89 -2.78 -2.37
CA SER A 419 -15.34 -3.51 -1.18
C SER A 419 -15.68 -2.60 0.01
N HIS A 420 -15.22 -1.35 -0.01
CA HIS A 420 -15.56 -0.34 0.98
C HIS A 420 -16.97 0.23 0.78
N ARG A 421 -17.68 -0.19 -0.28
CA ARG A 421 -19.04 0.28 -0.58
C ARG A 421 -20.08 -0.69 0.00
N PRO A 422 -21.16 -0.17 0.60
CA PRO A 422 -22.23 -1.02 1.14
C PRO A 422 -23.00 -1.74 0.04
N VAL A 423 -23.08 -1.18 -1.18
CA VAL A 423 -23.61 -1.80 -2.39
C VAL A 423 -22.75 -1.37 -3.58
N VAL A 424 -22.32 -2.34 -4.39
CA VAL A 424 -21.53 -2.10 -5.60
C VAL A 424 -22.47 -1.97 -6.79
N THR A 425 -22.78 -0.72 -7.17
CA THR A 425 -23.63 -0.41 -8.33
C THR A 425 -22.82 -0.34 -9.63
N SER A 426 -23.49 -0.41 -10.79
CA SER A 426 -22.84 -0.29 -12.11
C SER A 426 -22.03 1.01 -12.29
N ASP A 427 -22.44 2.11 -11.64
CA ASP A 427 -21.68 3.36 -11.68
C ASP A 427 -20.38 3.27 -10.87
N VAL A 428 -20.43 2.62 -9.71
CA VAL A 428 -19.22 2.32 -8.91
C VAL A 428 -18.27 1.42 -9.70
N ILE A 429 -18.80 0.43 -10.44
CA ILE A 429 -17.99 -0.47 -11.27
C ILE A 429 -17.27 0.30 -12.40
N ARG A 430 -17.95 1.27 -13.02
CA ARG A 430 -17.36 2.11 -14.09
C ARG A 430 -16.24 3.00 -13.58
N GLU A 431 -16.35 3.46 -12.33
CA GLU A 431 -15.34 4.28 -11.66
C GLU A 431 -14.09 3.49 -11.23
N VAL A 432 -14.08 2.16 -11.27
CA VAL A 432 -12.90 1.38 -10.88
C VAL A 432 -11.78 1.59 -11.89
N TYR A 433 -10.60 1.95 -11.39
CA TYR A 433 -9.38 2.14 -12.18
C TYR A 433 -8.16 1.53 -11.47
N HIS A 434 -7.14 1.19 -12.25
CA HIS A 434 -5.86 0.71 -11.73
C HIS A 434 -4.70 1.45 -12.41
N GLU A 435 -3.91 2.19 -11.62
CA GLU A 435 -2.79 3.01 -12.13
C GLU A 435 -1.71 2.17 -12.83
N ALA A 436 -1.40 0.97 -12.31
CA ALA A 436 -0.39 0.09 -12.91
C ALA A 436 -0.84 -0.64 -14.20
N GLY A 437 -2.12 -0.52 -14.61
CA GLY A 437 -2.64 -1.13 -15.85
C GLY A 437 -2.50 -0.21 -17.06
N VAL A 438 -2.13 1.05 -16.86
CA VAL A 438 -1.95 2.03 -17.93
C VAL A 438 -0.60 1.74 -18.60
N LYS A 439 -0.62 1.02 -19.73
CA LYS A 439 0.51 1.03 -20.66
C LYS A 439 0.68 2.46 -21.15
N TYR A 440 1.59 3.22 -20.53
CA TYR A 440 2.02 4.51 -21.06
C TYR A 440 2.56 4.27 -22.47
N ARG A 441 1.80 4.65 -23.49
CA ARG A 441 2.28 4.62 -24.87
C ARG A 441 3.45 5.60 -24.94
N ASP A 442 4.64 5.11 -25.27
CA ASP A 442 5.81 5.97 -25.42
C ASP A 442 5.68 6.82 -26.70
N TRP A 443 5.19 8.05 -26.54
CA TRP A 443 5.06 9.02 -27.64
C TRP A 443 6.37 9.73 -27.97
N THR A 444 7.49 9.39 -27.30
CA THR A 444 8.78 10.09 -27.47
C THR A 444 9.22 10.10 -28.93
N ALA A 445 9.08 8.97 -29.65
CA ALA A 445 9.46 8.89 -31.07
C ALA A 445 8.63 9.85 -31.94
N VAL A 446 7.32 9.93 -31.72
CA VAL A 446 6.42 10.82 -32.48
C VAL A 446 6.74 12.29 -32.22
N ILE A 447 6.99 12.65 -30.96
CA ILE A 447 7.36 14.01 -30.56
C ILE A 447 8.71 14.42 -31.18
N VAL A 448 9.69 13.51 -31.21
CA VAL A 448 11.00 13.76 -31.83
C VAL A 448 10.86 13.98 -33.34
N ILE A 449 10.05 13.16 -34.03
CA ILE A 449 9.79 13.32 -35.47
C ILE A 449 9.13 14.67 -35.77
N LEU A 450 8.07 15.03 -35.05
CA LEU A 450 7.38 16.31 -35.23
C LEU A 450 8.30 17.51 -34.94
N TRP A 451 9.19 17.38 -33.96
CA TRP A 451 10.19 18.42 -33.68
C TRP A 451 11.19 18.58 -34.83
N GLY A 452 11.65 17.48 -35.43
CA GLY A 452 12.49 17.49 -36.62
C GLY A 452 11.80 18.15 -37.83
N VAL A 453 10.52 17.84 -38.07
CA VAL A 453 9.72 18.46 -39.13
C VAL A 453 9.61 19.98 -38.93
N ALA A 454 9.34 20.43 -37.71
CA ALA A 454 9.25 21.86 -37.40
C ALA A 454 10.58 22.60 -37.64
N ILE A 455 11.72 21.95 -37.37
CA ILE A 455 13.05 22.50 -37.65
C ILE A 455 13.29 22.61 -39.17
N ILE A 456 12.98 21.56 -39.93
CA ILE A 456 13.12 21.57 -41.40
C ILE A 456 12.26 22.70 -42.00
N PHE A 457 11.01 22.81 -41.55
CA PHE A 457 10.09 23.86 -42.01
C PHE A 457 10.62 25.26 -41.72
N ARG A 458 11.29 25.44 -40.57
CA ARG A 458 11.96 26.71 -40.23
C ARG A 458 13.09 27.07 -41.20
N PHE A 459 13.88 26.11 -41.66
CA PHE A 459 14.93 26.35 -42.66
C PHE A 459 14.37 26.66 -44.04
N ILE A 460 13.29 25.97 -44.45
CA ILE A 460 12.59 26.26 -45.71
C ILE A 460 11.97 27.67 -45.69
N ALA A 461 11.37 28.07 -44.57
CA ALA A 461 10.82 29.41 -44.39
C ALA A 461 11.90 30.50 -44.49
N LEU A 462 13.10 30.23 -43.98
CA LEU A 462 14.25 31.13 -44.12
C LEU A 462 14.67 31.27 -45.60
N GLY A 463 14.74 30.16 -46.34
CA GLY A 463 15.10 30.17 -47.77
C GLY A 463 14.05 30.77 -48.70
N THR A 464 12.78 30.76 -48.29
CA THR A 464 11.65 31.37 -49.03
C THR A 464 11.36 32.82 -48.61
N HIS A 465 12.16 33.38 -47.69
CA HIS A 465 11.98 34.73 -47.12
C HIS A 465 10.59 34.99 -46.50
N SER A 466 9.87 33.92 -46.10
CA SER A 466 8.58 34.05 -45.42
C SER A 466 8.79 34.19 -43.92
N PHE A 467 8.78 35.45 -43.46
CA PHE A 467 8.96 35.76 -42.04
C PHE A 467 7.85 35.16 -41.17
N GLU A 468 6.61 35.14 -41.67
CA GLU A 468 5.45 34.58 -40.98
C GLU A 468 5.60 33.06 -40.77
N ALA A 469 6.00 32.32 -41.81
CA ALA A 469 6.23 30.88 -41.72
C ALA A 469 7.40 30.53 -40.76
N TYR A 470 8.44 31.38 -40.74
CA TYR A 470 9.57 31.21 -39.84
C TYR A 470 9.17 31.39 -38.37
N ILE A 471 8.36 32.40 -38.07
CA ILE A 471 7.81 32.63 -36.72
C ILE A 471 6.91 31.47 -36.31
N LEU A 472 6.00 31.03 -37.19
CA LEU A 472 5.07 29.94 -36.91
C LEU A 472 5.82 28.62 -36.59
N ALA A 473 6.86 28.31 -37.36
CA ALA A 473 7.73 27.17 -37.10
C ALA A 473 8.43 27.28 -35.73
N GLY A 474 8.89 28.48 -35.36
CA GLY A 474 9.50 28.77 -34.06
C GLY A 474 8.54 28.61 -32.87
N PHE A 475 7.27 29.03 -33.04
CA PHE A 475 6.23 28.76 -32.04
C PHE A 475 5.94 27.26 -31.92
N GLY A 476 5.89 26.55 -33.05
CA GLY A 476 5.71 25.10 -33.08
C GLY A 476 6.82 24.36 -32.32
N THR A 477 8.09 24.73 -32.50
CA THR A 477 9.19 24.11 -31.77
C THR A 477 9.16 24.41 -30.27
N ALA A 478 8.80 25.63 -29.87
CA ALA A 478 8.65 26.01 -28.46
C ALA A 478 7.49 25.27 -27.79
N PHE A 479 6.34 25.19 -28.46
CA PHE A 479 5.18 24.43 -27.99
C PHE A 479 5.51 22.94 -27.80
N MET A 480 6.24 22.34 -28.75
CA MET A 480 6.68 20.95 -28.66
C MET A 480 7.66 20.71 -27.50
N MET A 481 8.56 21.66 -27.20
CA MET A 481 9.42 21.60 -26.01
C MET A 481 8.60 21.64 -24.71
N ILE A 482 7.58 22.51 -24.64
CA ILE A 482 6.68 22.61 -23.48
C ILE A 482 5.88 21.31 -23.33
N MET A 483 5.29 20.80 -24.41
CA MET A 483 4.57 19.52 -24.42
C MET A 483 5.47 18.37 -23.97
N ARG A 484 6.72 18.32 -24.42
CA ARG A 484 7.70 17.32 -23.95
C ARG A 484 7.99 17.47 -22.45
N PHE A 485 8.17 18.69 -21.95
CA PHE A 485 8.41 18.96 -20.54
C PHE A 485 7.24 18.49 -19.65
N PHE A 486 6.00 18.73 -20.06
CA PHE A 486 4.81 18.26 -19.35
C PHE A 486 4.57 16.76 -19.52
N ALA A 487 4.78 16.20 -20.71
CA ALA A 487 4.65 14.78 -20.98
C ALA A 487 5.64 13.94 -20.16
N PHE A 488 6.87 14.44 -19.93
CA PHE A 488 7.88 13.75 -19.12
C PHE A 488 7.59 13.83 -17.61
N ARG A 489 6.83 14.85 -17.16
CA ARG A 489 6.43 15.02 -15.77
C ARG A 489 5.16 14.23 -15.39
N MET A 490 4.45 13.70 -16.39
CA MET A 490 3.28 12.82 -16.22
C MET A 490 3.63 11.32 -16.27
N ARG A 491 4.92 10.98 -16.44
CA ARG A 491 5.49 9.68 -16.04
C ARG A 491 5.89 9.73 -14.58
#